data_AF-A0A8T5M8M4-F1
#
_entry.id   AF-A0A8T5M8M4-F1
#
_cell.length_a   1.000
_cell.length_b   1.000
_cell.length_c   1.000
_cell.angle_alpha   90.00
_cell.angle_beta   90.00
_cell.angle_gamma   90.00
#
_symmetry.space_group_name_H-M   'P 1'
#
loop_
_entity.id
_entity.type
_entity.pdbx_description
1 polymer ?
#
loop_
_entity_poly.entity_id
_entity_poly.type
_entity_poly.pdbx_seq_one_letter_code
_entity_poly.pdbx_strand_id
1 'polypeptide(L)'
;MVRPKFKQKCKICREEWVTINYREFPICVKCHIRQIFSEEITDKKYIFLNIDQKIYEKSRFLRNIRQNYLMYKSLTENQVKTFKKAVKDLKNPKIKTEEE
;
A
#
# COMPACT_ATOMS: atom_id res chain seq x y z
N MET A 1 -0.32 23.87 5.31
CA MET A 1 1.14 23.92 5.04
C MET A 1 1.58 22.61 4.40
N VAL A 2 2.29 22.67 3.26
CA VAL A 2 2.85 21.48 2.61
C VAL A 2 3.95 20.90 3.50
N ARG A 3 3.88 19.61 3.84
CA ARG A 3 4.92 18.96 4.64
C ARG A 3 6.18 18.78 3.79
N PRO A 4 7.37 19.14 4.29
CA PRO A 4 8.61 18.91 3.56
C PRO A 4 8.83 17.41 3.34
N LYS A 5 9.25 17.07 2.11
CA LYS A 5 9.59 15.72 1.70
C LYS A 5 11.11 15.58 1.67
N PHE A 6 11.61 14.49 2.22
CA PHE A 6 13.04 14.21 2.34
C PHE A 6 13.39 12.94 1.58
N LYS A 7 14.61 12.87 1.04
CA LYS A 7 15.15 11.63 0.47
C LYS A 7 15.98 10.93 1.53
N GLN A 8 15.67 9.68 1.81
CA GLN A 8 16.45 8.81 2.68
C GLN A 8 16.63 7.45 2.04
N LYS A 9 17.77 6.78 2.31
CA LYS A 9 17.97 5.39 1.90
C LYS A 9 16.98 4.49 2.64
N CYS A 10 16.51 3.43 1.97
CA CYS A 10 15.67 2.42 2.59
C CYS A 10 16.37 1.83 3.82
N LYS A 11 15.67 1.78 4.96
CA LYS A 11 16.25 1.22 6.20
C LYS A 11 16.45 -0.29 6.18
N ILE A 12 15.80 -1.00 5.24
CA ILE A 12 15.91 -2.46 5.10
C ILE A 12 17.07 -2.83 4.17
N CYS A 13 17.02 -2.45 2.89
CA CYS A 13 18.08 -2.81 1.94
C CYS A 13 19.25 -1.82 1.87
N ARG A 14 19.08 -0.57 2.33
CA ARG A 14 20.10 0.51 2.28
C ARG A 14 20.64 0.89 0.88
N GLU A 15 20.08 0.32 -0.18
CA GLU A 15 20.49 0.57 -1.56
C GLU A 15 19.70 1.73 -2.19
N GLU A 16 18.37 1.67 -2.08
CA GLU A 16 17.46 2.54 -2.84
C GLU A 16 17.07 3.79 -2.05
N TRP A 17 17.05 4.94 -2.72
CA TRP A 17 16.59 6.21 -2.16
C TRP A 17 15.07 6.33 -2.27
N VAL A 18 14.42 6.70 -1.16
CA VAL A 18 12.97 6.83 -1.05
C VAL A 18 12.61 8.22 -0.56
N THR A 19 11.59 8.81 -1.18
CA THR A 19 11.02 10.09 -0.76
C THR A 19 10.01 9.84 0.36
N ILE A 20 10.25 10.41 1.54
CA ILE A 20 9.43 10.25 2.73
C ILE A 20 9.03 11.58 3.35
N ASN A 21 7.96 11.55 4.14
CA ASN A 21 7.68 12.62 5.11
C ASN A 21 8.45 12.38 6.41
N TYR A 22 8.63 13.43 7.22
CA TYR A 22 9.44 13.38 8.46
C TYR A 22 9.09 12.23 9.43
N ARG A 23 7.81 11.83 9.52
CA ARG A 23 7.33 10.76 10.43
C ARG A 23 7.22 9.38 9.78
N GLU A 24 7.58 9.24 8.52
CA GLU A 24 7.40 7.98 7.80
C GLU A 24 8.66 7.12 7.85
N PHE A 25 8.47 5.81 7.93
CA PHE A 25 9.58 4.86 7.83
C PHE A 25 10.05 4.75 6.37
N PRO A 26 11.34 4.98 6.07
CA PRO A 26 11.88 4.87 4.71
C PRO A 26 12.00 3.40 4.28
N ILE A 27 11.04 2.97 3.47
CA ILE A 27 10.99 1.62 2.91
C ILE A 27 10.79 1.66 1.40
N CYS A 28 11.63 0.94 0.65
CA CYS A 28 11.48 0.83 -0.79
C CYS A 28 10.34 -0.13 -1.16
N VAL A 29 9.85 -0.03 -2.39
CA VAL A 29 8.72 -0.83 -2.87
C VAL A 29 9.03 -2.32 -2.77
N LYS A 30 10.24 -2.73 -3.16
CA LYS A 30 10.69 -4.13 -3.13
C LYS A 30 10.65 -4.72 -1.72
N CYS A 31 11.23 -4.02 -0.75
CA CYS A 31 11.25 -4.50 0.64
C CYS A 31 9.84 -4.52 1.25
N HIS A 32 9.02 -3.51 0.93
CA HIS A 32 7.65 -3.46 1.44
C HIS A 32 6.81 -4.61 0.89
N ILE A 33 6.97 -4.96 -0.39
CA ILE A 33 6.29 -6.10 -1.01
C ILE A 33 6.71 -7.42 -0.34
N ARG A 34 8.01 -7.63 -0.13
CA ARG A 34 8.48 -8.82 0.58
C ARG A 34 7.86 -8.96 1.97
N GLN A 35 7.64 -7.86 2.68
CA GLN A 35 6.97 -7.88 3.98
C GLN A 35 5.49 -8.23 3.88
N ILE A 36 4.74 -7.62 2.96
CA ILE A 36 3.29 -7.86 2.87
C ILE A 36 2.92 -9.21 2.24
N PHE A 37 3.85 -9.85 1.52
CA PHE A 37 3.70 -11.19 0.95
C PHE A 37 4.40 -12.26 1.80
N SER A 38 4.86 -11.93 3.00
CA SER A 38 5.45 -12.90 3.92
C SER A 38 4.43 -13.95 4.40
N GLU A 39 3.16 -13.55 4.51
CA GLU A 39 2.06 -14.41 4.94
C GLU A 39 0.92 -14.37 3.92
N GLU A 40 0.31 -15.54 3.73
CA GLU A 40 -0.90 -15.70 2.95
C GLU A 40 -2.14 -15.37 3.78
N ILE A 41 -3.12 -14.73 3.13
CA ILE A 41 -4.35 -14.30 3.79
C ILE A 41 -5.38 -15.42 3.63
N THR A 42 -5.61 -16.17 4.70
CA THR A 42 -6.54 -17.31 4.74
C THR A 42 -7.97 -16.92 5.15
N ASP A 43 -8.16 -15.71 5.69
CA ASP A 43 -9.47 -15.27 6.17
C ASP A 43 -10.44 -15.01 5.01
N LYS A 44 -11.56 -15.75 4.98
CA LYS A 44 -12.61 -15.64 3.94
C LYS A 44 -13.08 -14.20 3.71
N LYS A 45 -13.19 -13.41 4.78
CA LYS A 45 -13.63 -12.01 4.72
C LYS A 45 -12.62 -11.11 3.98
N TYR A 46 -11.34 -11.46 4.01
CA TYR A 46 -10.23 -10.63 3.54
C TYR A 46 -9.49 -11.20 2.32
N ILE A 47 -10.01 -12.29 1.71
CA ILE A 47 -9.47 -12.88 0.46
C ILE A 47 -9.25 -11.84 -0.65
N PHE A 48 -10.04 -10.77 -0.68
CA PHE A 48 -9.89 -9.69 -1.67
C PHE A 48 -8.52 -8.96 -1.60
N LEU A 49 -7.74 -9.16 -0.54
CA LEU A 49 -6.36 -8.66 -0.42
C LEU A 49 -5.34 -9.55 -1.17
N ASN A 50 -5.72 -10.75 -1.61
CA ASN A 50 -4.89 -11.61 -2.47
C ASN A 50 -5.01 -11.19 -3.94
N ILE A 51 -4.54 -9.98 -4.25
CA ILE A 51 -4.43 -9.46 -5.62
C ILE A 51 -2.98 -9.56 -6.13
N ASP A 52 -2.82 -9.44 -7.44
CA ASP A 52 -1.51 -9.47 -8.09
C ASP A 52 -0.53 -8.46 -7.49
N GLN A 53 0.71 -8.90 -7.28
CA GLN A 53 1.81 -8.09 -6.79
C GLN A 53 2.02 -6.81 -7.63
N LYS A 54 1.81 -6.89 -8.95
CA LYS A 54 1.93 -5.74 -9.88
C LYS A 54 1.00 -4.58 -9.52
N ILE A 55 -0.16 -4.86 -8.90
CA ILE A 55 -1.10 -3.82 -8.47
C ILE A 55 -0.58 -3.16 -7.19
N TYR A 56 -0.01 -3.95 -6.28
CA TYR A 56 0.63 -3.44 -5.07
C TYR A 56 1.86 -2.58 -5.37
N GLU A 57 2.61 -2.85 -6.44
CA GLU A 57 3.76 -2.03 -6.85
C GLU A 57 3.35 -0.59 -7.17
N LYS A 58 2.19 -0.42 -7.83
CA LYS A 58 1.69 0.88 -8.28
C LYS A 58 1.23 1.80 -7.14
N SER A 59 0.83 1.26 -5.99
CA SER A 59 0.20 2.06 -4.93
C SER A 59 0.74 1.76 -3.55
N ARG A 60 1.35 2.77 -2.91
CA ARG A 60 1.76 2.72 -1.50
C ARG A 60 0.58 2.53 -0.56
N PHE A 61 -0.58 3.12 -0.90
CA PHE A 61 -1.79 3.01 -0.11
C PHE A 61 -2.26 1.55 0.01
N LEU A 62 -2.30 0.81 -1.10
CA LEU A 62 -2.69 -0.60 -1.08
C LEU A 62 -1.74 -1.44 -0.21
N ARG A 63 -0.43 -1.19 -0.33
CA ARG A 63 0.58 -1.88 0.49
C ARG A 63 0.36 -1.62 1.98
N ASN A 64 0.11 -0.37 2.37
CA ASN A 64 -0.18 -0.01 3.76
C ASN A 64 -1.44 -0.71 4.29
N ILE A 65 -2.51 -0.85 3.48
CA ILE A 65 -3.72 -1.56 3.92
C ILE A 65 -3.44 -3.03 4.18
N ARG A 66 -2.71 -3.69 3.28
CA ARG A 66 -2.32 -5.09 3.47
C ARG A 66 -1.43 -5.26 4.70
N GLN A 67 -0.45 -4.36 4.89
CA GLN A 67 0.39 -4.34 6.08
C GLN A 67 -0.43 -4.17 7.38
N ASN A 68 -1.40 -3.25 7.40
CA ASN A 68 -2.28 -3.05 8.55
C ASN A 68 -3.09 -4.31 8.86
N TYR A 69 -3.60 -4.99 7.84
CA TYR A 69 -4.29 -6.26 8.03
C TYR A 69 -3.35 -7.31 8.64
N LEU A 70 -2.11 -7.46 8.16
CA LEU A 70 -1.15 -8.40 8.75
C LEU A 70 -0.84 -8.06 10.22
N MET A 71 -0.75 -6.77 10.56
CA MET A 71 -0.41 -6.35 11.92
C MET A 71 -1.57 -6.46 12.90
N TYR A 72 -2.80 -6.13 12.48
CA TYR A 72 -3.97 -6.05 13.35
C TYR A 72 -5.02 -7.15 13.12
N LYS A 73 -4.82 -8.00 12.11
CA LYS A 73 -5.75 -9.05 11.64
C LYS A 73 -7.18 -8.56 11.40
N SER A 74 -7.33 -7.25 11.17
CA SER A 74 -8.61 -6.59 11.04
C SER A 74 -8.46 -5.32 10.20
N LEU A 75 -9.54 -4.97 9.49
CA LEU A 75 -9.66 -3.74 8.73
C LEU A 75 -11.04 -3.12 8.97
N THR A 76 -11.09 -1.79 9.01
CA THR A 76 -12.35 -1.05 9.10
C THR A 76 -13.12 -1.15 7.79
N GLU A 77 -14.45 -1.03 7.84
CA GLU A 77 -15.28 -1.09 6.63
C GLU A 77 -14.89 -0.03 5.60
N ASN A 78 -14.51 1.15 6.06
CA ASN A 78 -14.03 2.22 5.19
C ASN A 78 -12.71 1.85 4.49
N GLN A 79 -11.78 1.19 5.19
CA GLN A 79 -10.56 0.65 4.56
C GLN A 79 -10.88 -0.42 3.52
N VAL A 80 -11.85 -1.29 3.78
CA VAL A 80 -12.29 -2.31 2.82
C VAL A 80 -12.92 -1.67 1.57
N LYS A 81 -13.83 -0.71 1.76
CA LYS A 81 -14.51 0.00 0.65
C LYS A 81 -13.51 0.77 -0.21
N THR A 82 -12.62 1.54 0.41
CA THR A 82 -11.60 2.33 -0.29
C THR A 82 -10.56 1.46 -0.98
N PHE A 83 -10.15 0.34 -0.38
CA PHE A 83 -9.28 -0.64 -1.02
C PHE A 83 -9.90 -1.17 -2.31
N LYS A 84 -11.14 -1.66 -2.24
CA LYS A 84 -11.85 -2.20 -3.41
C LYS A 84 -12.01 -1.15 -4.52
N LYS A 85 -12.31 0.10 -4.18
CA LYS A 85 -12.39 1.22 -5.14
C LYS A 85 -11.04 1.47 -5.80
N ALA A 86 -9.98 1.66 -5.00
CA ALA A 86 -8.63 1.92 -5.51
C ALA A 86 -8.10 0.78 -6.40
N VAL A 87 -8.41 -0.49 -6.10
CA VAL A 87 -8.05 -1.63 -6.96
C VAL A 87 -8.78 -1.58 -8.29
N LYS A 88 -10.07 -1.21 -8.30
CA LYS A 88 -10.83 -1.03 -9.55
C LYS A 88 -10.23 0.10 -10.39
N ASP A 89 -9.92 1.24 -9.77
CA ASP A 89 -9.37 2.42 -10.44
C ASP A 89 -7.99 2.12 -11.07
N LEU A 90 -7.16 1.32 -10.40
CA LEU A 90 -5.85 0.91 -10.92
C LEU A 90 -5.92 -0.15 -12.04
N LYS A 91 -6.99 -0.96 -12.06
CA LYS A 91 -7.24 -1.93 -13.15
C LYS A 91 -7.84 -1.24 -14.36
N ASN A 92 -8.71 -0.25 -14.16
CA ASN A 92 -9.40 0.50 -15.20
C ASN A 92 -9.04 2.00 -15.10
N PRO A 93 -7.96 2.47 -15.74
CA PRO A 93 -7.51 3.86 -15.67
C PRO A 93 -8.50 4.86 -16.31
N LYS A 94 -9.62 4.40 -16.86
CA LYS A 94 -10.71 5.21 -17.39
C LYS A 94 -11.86 5.21 -16.38
N ILE A 95 -11.85 6.17 -15.46
CA ILE A 95 -12.99 6.98 -14.97
C ILE A 95 -12.35 7.94 -13.96
N LYS A 96 -11.88 9.09 -14.46
CA LYS A 96 -11.79 10.29 -13.64
C LYS A 96 -13.15 10.95 -13.82
N THR A 97 -14.02 10.90 -12.81
CA THR A 97 -15.03 11.95 -12.67
C THR A 97 -14.40 12.99 -11.76
N GLU A 98 -14.12 14.13 -12.37
CA GLU A 98 -13.91 15.41 -11.73
C GLU A 98 -15.00 15.63 -10.68
N GLU A 99 -14.61 15.90 -9.44
CA GLU A 99 -15.41 16.74 -8.54
C GLU A 99 -14.39 17.66 -7.85
N GLU A 100 -14.36 18.90 -8.35
CA GLU A 100 -13.74 20.09 -7.76
C GLU A 100 -14.32 20.43 -6.39
#